data_AF-A0A3A8TAU8-F1
#
_entry.id   AF-A0A3A8TAU8-F1
#
_cell.length_a   1.000
_cell.length_b   1.000
_cell.length_c   1.000
_cell.angle_alpha   90.00
_cell.angle_beta   90.00
_cell.angle_gamma   90.00
#
_symmetry.space_group_name_H-M   'P 1'
#
loop_
_entity.id
_entity.type
_entity.pdbx_description
1 polymer ?
#
loop_
_entity_poly.entity_id
_entity_poly.type
_entity_poly.pdbx_seq_one_letter_code
_entity_poly.pdbx_strand_id
1 'polypeptide(L)'
;MVPMPEATRAAMCWNHQCMRSWGGRIQIERIDARHAKARTSMQEWGRFEDGSSMRVAGTYFNELVNTGDGRWRFTHRRFVAHYADTEPVPGTVFPVGR
;
A
#
# COMPACT_ATOMS: atom_id res chain seq x y z
N MET A 1 -9.97 17.19 6.46
CA MET A 1 -9.37 16.99 5.12
C MET A 1 -7.88 16.81 5.33
N VAL A 2 -7.38 15.57 5.21
CA VAL A 2 -5.94 15.30 5.30
C VAL A 2 -5.26 15.75 4.00
N PRO A 3 -4.14 16.48 4.06
CA PRO A 3 -3.37 16.82 2.86
C PRO A 3 -2.99 15.53 2.10
N MET A 4 -3.22 15.47 0.78
CA MET A 4 -2.84 14.32 -0.07
C MET A 4 -1.39 13.79 0.14
N PRO A 5 -0.38 14.62 0.49
CA PRO A 5 0.95 14.14 0.87
C PRO A 5 0.97 13.17 2.07
N GLU A 6 0.10 13.36 3.07
CA GLU A 6 0.04 12.50 4.27
C GLU A 6 -0.61 11.15 3.95
N ALA A 7 -1.68 11.14 3.16
CA ALA A 7 -2.30 9.90 2.68
C ALA A 7 -1.33 9.03 1.85
N THR A 8 -0.42 9.68 1.11
CA THR A 8 0.62 9.00 0.32
C THR A 8 1.69 8.35 1.21
N ARG A 9 2.03 8.97 2.35
CA ARG A 9 2.99 8.43 3.32
C ARG A 9 2.40 7.30 4.14
N ALA A 10 1.13 7.44 4.51
CA ALA A 10 0.45 6.51 5.40
C ALA A 10 0.31 5.08 4.83
N ALA A 11 0.21 4.92 3.51
CA ALA A 11 0.20 3.62 2.85
C ALA A 11 1.46 2.76 3.11
N MET A 12 2.52 3.36 3.69
CA MET A 12 3.80 2.70 3.98
C MET A 12 4.12 2.58 5.49
N CYS A 13 3.24 3.01 6.41
CA CYS A 13 3.60 3.22 7.82
C CYS A 13 2.63 2.59 8.86
N TRP A 14 1.92 1.53 8.51
CA TRP A 14 0.89 0.95 9.39
C TRP A 14 1.45 -0.03 10.44
N ASN A 15 0.92 0.03 11.67
CA ASN A 15 1.16 -0.99 12.72
C ASN A 15 0.24 -2.21 12.60
N HIS A 16 -0.97 -2.04 12.06
CA HIS A 16 -1.88 -3.12 11.67
C HIS A 16 -2.53 -2.75 10.35
N GLN A 17 -2.24 -3.53 9.30
CA GLN A 17 -2.70 -3.26 7.95
C GLN A 17 -3.64 -4.39 7.49
N CYS A 18 -4.88 -4.06 7.14
CA CYS A 18 -5.68 -4.93 6.29
C CYS A 18 -5.59 -4.42 4.86
N MET A 19 -4.93 -5.19 4.00
CA MET A 19 -4.91 -4.94 2.56
C MET A 19 -6.06 -5.70 1.91
N ARG A 20 -6.87 -5.00 1.11
CA ARG A 20 -7.71 -5.65 0.10
C ARG A 20 -7.34 -5.12 -1.28
N SER A 21 -6.93 -6.03 -2.15
CA SER A 21 -7.00 -5.77 -3.59
C SER A 21 -8.48 -5.70 -3.95
N TRP A 22 -8.92 -4.60 -4.56
CA TRP A 22 -10.14 -4.65 -5.35
C TRP A 22 -9.95 -5.71 -6.43
N GLY A 23 -11.03 -6.30 -6.96
CA GLY A 23 -11.00 -7.34 -8.01
C GLY A 23 -10.29 -6.96 -9.32
N GLY A 24 -9.51 -5.87 -9.35
CA GLY A 24 -8.53 -5.54 -10.37
C GLY A 24 -7.30 -6.45 -10.31
N ARG A 25 -6.99 -7.05 -11.46
CA ARG A 25 -5.80 -7.85 -11.69
C ARG A 25 -4.54 -7.01 -11.43
N ILE A 26 -3.56 -7.57 -10.72
CA ILE A 26 -2.19 -7.02 -10.69
C ILE A 26 -1.67 -7.04 -12.13
N GLN A 27 -1.36 -5.87 -12.66
CA GLN A 27 -0.81 -5.74 -14.01
C GLN A 27 0.71 -5.74 -13.91
N ILE A 28 1.36 -6.67 -14.61
CA ILE A 28 2.82 -6.74 -14.70
C ILE A 28 3.20 -6.60 -16.17
N GLU A 29 4.05 -5.63 -16.45
CA GLU A 29 4.65 -5.39 -17.75
C GLU A 29 6.14 -5.75 -17.64
N ARG A 30 6.55 -6.84 -18.29
CA ARG A 30 7.98 -7.15 -18.40
C ARG A 30 8.61 -6.23 -19.43
N ILE A 31 9.68 -5.55 -19.02
CA ILE A 31 10.49 -4.71 -19.91
C ILE A 31 11.55 -5.59 -20.57
N ASP A 32 12.22 -6.43 -19.77
CA ASP A 32 13.20 -7.40 -20.24
C ASP A 32 13.29 -8.61 -19.29
N ALA A 33 14.35 -9.42 -19.40
CA ALA A 33 14.57 -10.61 -18.56
C ALA A 33 14.74 -10.29 -17.06
N ARG A 34 15.19 -9.08 -16.73
CA ARG A 34 15.53 -8.64 -15.39
C ARG A 34 14.75 -7.42 -14.90
N HIS A 35 13.98 -6.74 -15.74
CA HIS A 35 13.22 -5.55 -15.36
C HIS A 35 11.73 -5.68 -15.67
N ALA A 36 10.89 -5.19 -14.76
CA ALA A 36 9.45 -5.13 -14.93
C ALA A 36 8.85 -3.91 -14.23
N LYS A 37 7.67 -3.49 -14.71
CA LYS A 37 6.79 -2.54 -14.02
C LYS A 37 5.55 -3.26 -13.54
N ALA A 38 5.03 -2.89 -12.37
CA ALA A 38 3.76 -3.41 -11.89
C ALA A 38 2.83 -2.30 -11.42
N ARG A 39 1.53 -2.47 -11.71
CA ARG A 39 0.45 -1.61 -11.24
C ARG A 39 -0.55 -2.43 -10.42
N THR A 40 -0.87 -1.92 -9.23
CA THR A 40 -1.83 -2.57 -8.32
C THR A 40 -2.71 -1.51 -7.69
N SER A 41 -4.02 -1.59 -7.93
CA SER A 41 -5.00 -0.78 -7.20
C SER A 41 -5.44 -1.50 -5.94
N MET A 42 -5.47 -0.78 -4.82
CA MET A 42 -5.84 -1.36 -3.52
C MET A 42 -6.56 -0.38 -2.62
N GLN A 43 -7.22 -0.94 -1.62
CA GLN A 43 -7.70 -0.21 -0.46
C GLN A 43 -7.01 -0.76 0.77
N GLU A 44 -6.54 0.16 1.60
CA GLU A 44 -5.92 -0.11 2.89
C GLU A 44 -6.72 0.62 3.96
N TRP A 45 -6.85 0.01 5.13
CA TRP A 45 -7.29 0.72 6.31
C TRP A 45 -6.54 0.21 7.53
N GLY A 46 -6.33 1.10 8.48
CA GLY A 46 -5.57 0.80 9.68
C GLY A 46 -5.66 1.91 10.71
N ARG A 47 -4.98 1.67 11.83
CA ARG A 47 -4.76 2.64 12.90
C ARG A 47 -3.26 2.95 12.97
N PHE A 48 -2.93 4.21 13.19
CA PHE A 48 -1.57 4.67 13.46
C PHE A 48 -1.22 4.47 14.94
N GLU A 49 0.04 4.69 15.31
CA GLU A 49 0.53 4.58 16.70
C GLU A 49 -0.17 5.50 17.68
N ASP A 50 -0.53 6.69 17.22
CA ASP A 50 -1.27 7.69 18.00
C ASP A 50 -2.77 7.35 18.16
N GLY A 51 -3.22 6.22 17.61
CA GLY A 51 -4.60 5.76 17.65
C GLY A 51 -5.51 6.37 16.58
N SER A 52 -5.01 7.34 15.78
CA SER A 52 -5.76 7.87 14.65
C SER A 52 -5.98 6.78 13.59
N SER A 53 -7.01 6.95 12.77
CA SER A 53 -7.43 5.96 11.77
C SER A 53 -7.35 6.56 10.38
N MET A 54 -7.09 5.71 9.39
CA MET A 54 -7.30 6.10 8.00
C MET A 54 -7.74 4.90 7.16
N ARG A 55 -8.60 5.18 6.17
CA ARG A 55 -8.94 4.32 5.05
C ARG A 55 -8.47 5.04 3.79
N VAL A 56 -7.68 4.38 2.96
CA VAL A 56 -7.12 4.96 1.75
C VAL A 56 -7.30 4.00 0.59
N ALA A 57 -7.71 4.51 -0.56
CA ALA A 57 -7.71 3.76 -1.81
C ALA A 57 -6.81 4.46 -2.82
N GLY A 58 -6.03 3.68 -3.55
CA GLY A 58 -5.06 4.22 -4.49
C GLY A 58 -4.43 3.16 -5.37
N THR A 59 -3.47 3.60 -6.18
CA THR A 59 -2.71 2.71 -7.07
C THR A 59 -1.23 2.79 -6.75
N TYR A 60 -0.62 1.63 -6.57
CA TYR A 60 0.83 1.48 -6.54
C TYR A 60 1.38 1.34 -7.94
N PHE A 61 2.42 2.11 -8.20
CA PHE A 61 3.30 2.00 -9.37
C PHE A 61 4.65 1.52 -8.87
N ASN A 62 5.06 0.35 -9.36
CA ASN A 62 6.26 -0.33 -8.90
C ASN A 62 7.22 -0.53 -10.07
N GLU A 63 8.51 -0.38 -9.77
CA GLU A 63 9.59 -0.89 -10.60
C GLU A 63 10.21 -2.09 -9.89
N LEU A 64 10.47 -3.15 -10.66
CA LEU A 64 10.99 -4.40 -10.16
C LEU A 64 12.25 -4.80 -10.91
N VAL A 65 13.21 -5.36 -10.17
CA VAL A 65 14.41 -5.98 -10.72
C VAL A 65 14.49 -7.45 -10.31
N ASN A 66 14.87 -8.32 -11.24
CA ASN A 66 15.27 -9.69 -10.94
C ASN A 66 16.76 -9.69 -10.57
N THR A 67 17.09 -10.16 -9.36
CA THR A 67 18.46 -10.14 -8.86
C THR A 67 19.36 -11.25 -9.41
N GLY A 68 18.89 -12.04 -10.39
CA GLY A 68 19.63 -13.16 -10.99
C GLY A 68 19.56 -14.45 -10.17
N ASP A 69 19.07 -14.38 -8.93
CA ASP A 69 18.76 -15.50 -8.03
C ASP A 69 17.33 -16.02 -8.19
N GLY A 70 16.64 -15.60 -9.26
CA GLY A 70 15.24 -15.93 -9.51
C GLY A 70 14.24 -15.10 -8.70
N ARG A 71 14.70 -14.20 -7.81
CA ARG A 71 13.82 -13.35 -7.00
C ARG A 71 13.65 -11.98 -7.65
N TRP A 72 12.43 -11.45 -7.56
CA TRP A 72 12.11 -10.09 -7.94
C TRP A 72 12.05 -9.20 -6.69
N ARG A 73 12.61 -8.00 -6.80
CA ARG A 73 12.63 -7.00 -5.72
C ARG A 73 12.11 -5.68 -6.22
N PHE A 74 11.42 -4.94 -5.35
CA PHE A 74 11.05 -3.56 -5.63
C PHE A 74 12.30 -2.68 -5.59
N THR A 75 12.53 -1.92 -6.66
CA THR A 75 13.56 -0.86 -6.68
C THR A 75 12.95 0.50 -6.42
N HIS A 76 11.73 0.72 -6.94
CA HIS A 76 10.96 1.92 -6.68
C HIS A 76 9.49 1.57 -6.46
N ARG A 77 8.85 2.32 -5.56
CA ARG A 77 7.42 2.23 -5.29
C ARG A 77 6.87 3.64 -5.09
N ARG A 78 5.83 3.97 -5.86
CA ARG A 78 5.03 5.18 -5.68
C ARG A 78 3.58 4.79 -5.47
N PHE A 79 2.99 5.26 -4.38
CA PHE A 79 1.54 5.21 -4.19
C PHE A 79 0.91 6.51 -4.69
N VAL A 80 -0.21 6.41 -5.40
CA VAL A 80 -1.04 7.54 -5.76
C VAL A 80 -2.40 7.32 -5.12
N ALA A 81 -2.71 8.10 -4.09
CA ALA A 81 -4.00 8.05 -3.43
C ALA A 81 -5.08 8.65 -4.34
N HIS A 82 -6.20 7.95 -4.47
CA HIS A 82 -7.40 8.40 -5.17
C HIS A 82 -8.53 8.77 -4.20
N TYR A 83 -8.47 8.24 -2.97
CA TYR A 83 -9.44 8.50 -1.91
C TYR A 83 -8.77 8.32 -0.55
N ALA A 84 -9.12 9.18 0.41
CA ALA A 84 -8.73 9.05 1.81
C ALA A 84 -9.90 9.46 2.72
N ASP A 85 -10.06 8.70 3.80
CA ASP A 85 -11.05 8.89 4.86
C ASP A 85 -10.35 8.70 6.21
N THR A 86 -10.61 9.61 7.14
CA THR A 86 -10.01 9.63 8.48
C THR A 86 -11.02 9.37 9.58
N GLU A 87 -12.25 9.00 9.25
CA GLU A 87 -13.19 8.52 10.23
C GLU A 87 -12.59 7.33 11.00
N PRO A 88 -12.87 7.20 12.31
CA PRO A 88 -12.40 6.08 13.10
C PRO A 88 -12.74 4.74 12.43
N VAL A 89 -11.74 3.87 12.26
CA VAL A 89 -11.99 2.51 11.75
C VAL A 89 -12.83 1.76 12.81
N PRO A 90 -14.04 1.25 12.46
CA PRO A 90 -14.88 0.55 13.40
C PRO A 90 -14.24 -0.75 13.93
N GLY A 91 -14.60 -1.16 15.15
CA GLY A 91 -14.15 -2.41 15.78
C GLY A 91 -13.17 -2.20 16.94
N THR A 92 -12.69 -3.29 17.51
CA THR A 92 -11.90 -3.30 18.76
C THR A 92 -10.42 -3.59 18.47
N VAL A 93 -9.49 -2.92 19.15
CA VAL A 93 -8.07 -3.31 19.17
C VAL A 93 -7.88 -4.43 20.18
N PHE A 94 -7.31 -5.55 19.77
CA PHE A 94 -6.78 -6.52 20.72
C PHE A 94 -5.35 -6.11 21.10
N PRO A 95 -5.00 -6.06 22.40
CA PRO A 95 -3.63 -5.78 22.80
C PRO A 95 -2.71 -6.88 22.25
N VAL A 96 -1.69 -6.48 21.50
CA VAL A 96 -0.61 -7.39 21.13
C VAL A 96 0.25 -7.54 22.38
N GLY A 97 0.26 -8.72 22.99
CA GLY A 97 1.15 -9.01 24.11
C GLY A 97 2.59 -8.69 23.71
N ARG A 98 3.28 -7.88 24.53
CA ARG A 98 4.71 -7.61 24.36
C ARG A 98 5.54 -8.84 24.69
#